data_AF-A0A8S1GRX7-F1
#
_entry.id   AF-A0A8S1GRX7-F1
#
_cell.length_a   1.000
_cell.length_b   1.000
_cell.length_c   1.000
_cell.angle_alpha   90.00
_cell.angle_beta   90.00
_cell.angle_gamma   90.00
#
_symmetry.space_group_name_H-M   'P 1'
#
loop_
_entity.id
_entity.type
_entity.pdbx_description
1 polymer ?
#
loop_
_entity_poly.entity_id
_entity_poly.type
_entity_poly.pdbx_seq_one_letter_code
_entity_poly.pdbx_strand_id
1 'polypeptide(L)'
;MNFFSKPDPKEQMRENKRDLRKANRELESDRRGMERREKELEAEIKKLAKQGHTDSAKQLARQLIQLRNQRTKSVGMSAKISGVQAQQTHLHSMSKMSNVMGQTVNVMKTMEKQMPLDKMAKNMRDFQMAQEKMGLTEEMMNDTLDAIMDDGDEAEQDAIVNQVLDEIGIETNSKLSSLPAMPKSMGQENVSLDDLEKQLGRLRS
;
A
#
# COMPACT_ATOMS: atom_id res chain seq x y z
N MET A 1 -8.85 9.99 44.99
CA MET A 1 -8.49 9.80 43.57
C MET A 1 -8.67 11.13 42.87
N ASN A 2 -7.58 11.76 42.43
CA ASN A 2 -7.63 13.06 41.76
C ASN A 2 -8.00 12.86 40.29
N PHE A 3 -9.27 13.10 39.94
CA PHE A 3 -9.80 13.00 38.57
C PHE A 3 -9.59 14.28 37.72
N PHE A 4 -8.87 15.29 38.23
CA PHE A 4 -8.78 16.63 37.60
C PHE A 4 -7.35 17.14 37.31
N SER A 5 -6.33 16.28 37.37
CA SER A 5 -4.98 16.69 36.92
C SER A 5 -4.81 16.32 35.45
N LYS A 6 -4.39 17.28 34.61
CA LYS A 6 -4.01 17.00 33.22
C LYS A 6 -3.01 15.84 33.22
N PRO A 7 -3.21 14.79 32.39
CA PRO A 7 -2.31 13.65 32.38
C PRO A 7 -0.89 14.12 32.08
N ASP A 8 0.11 13.55 32.76
CA ASP A 8 1.52 13.89 32.53
C ASP A 8 1.78 13.81 31.02
N PRO A 9 2.41 14.81 30.38
CA PRO A 9 2.80 14.75 28.98
C PRO A 9 3.45 13.40 28.60
N LYS A 10 4.22 12.77 29.49
CA LYS A 10 4.78 11.43 29.26
C LYS A 10 3.75 10.32 29.18
N GLU A 11 2.68 10.38 29.98
CA GLU A 11 1.58 9.42 29.93
C GLU A 11 0.77 9.60 28.64
N GLN A 12 0.46 10.83 28.25
CA GLN A 12 -0.21 11.13 26.98
C GLN A 12 0.61 10.63 25.78
N MET A 13 1.94 10.81 25.80
CA MET A 13 2.81 10.30 24.74
C MET A 13 2.81 8.76 24.67
N ARG A 14 2.71 8.08 25.81
CA ARG A 14 2.64 6.60 25.88
C ARG A 14 1.29 6.08 25.39
N GLU A 15 0.20 6.75 25.76
CA GLU A 15 -1.15 6.46 25.30
C GLU A 15 -1.24 6.63 23.78
N ASN A 16 -0.82 7.79 23.25
CA ASN A 16 -0.79 8.03 21.80
C ASN A 16 0.03 6.96 21.05
N LYS A 17 1.17 6.53 21.60
CA LYS A 17 1.97 5.45 20.99
C LYS A 17 1.22 4.11 20.98
N ARG A 18 0.43 3.83 22.01
CA ARG A 18 -0.39 2.62 22.08
C ARG A 18 -1.53 2.68 21.07
N ASP A 19 -2.19 3.83 20.96
CA ASP A 19 -3.30 4.04 20.03
C ASP A 19 -2.84 3.98 18.58
N LEU A 20 -1.71 4.62 18.24
CA LEU A 20 -1.12 4.52 16.91
C LEU A 20 -0.75 3.07 16.54
N ARG A 21 -0.29 2.26 17.50
CA ARG A 21 -0.01 0.83 17.27
C ARG A 21 -1.29 0.03 17.08
N LYS A 22 -2.35 0.34 17.82
CA LYS A 22 -3.66 -0.30 17.70
C LYS A 22 -4.27 0.01 16.33
N ALA A 23 -4.30 1.28 15.95
CA ALA A 23 -4.76 1.73 14.64
C ALA A 23 -4.02 1.03 13.49
N ASN A 24 -2.68 0.91 13.57
CA ASN A 24 -1.93 0.20 12.53
C ASN A 24 -2.31 -1.29 12.41
N ARG A 25 -2.59 -1.96 13.54
CA ARG A 25 -3.04 -3.37 13.55
C ARG A 25 -4.45 -3.52 13.01
N GLU A 26 -5.34 -2.58 13.32
CA GLU A 26 -6.70 -2.54 12.78
C GLU A 26 -6.67 -2.37 11.27
N LEU A 27 -5.87 -1.43 10.75
CA LEU A 27 -5.67 -1.27 9.31
C LEU A 27 -5.10 -2.52 8.63
N GLU A 28 -4.18 -3.22 9.28
CA GLU A 28 -3.65 -4.47 8.73
C GLU A 28 -4.69 -5.61 8.77
N SER A 29 -5.58 -5.61 9.76
CA SER A 29 -6.73 -6.52 9.80
C SER A 29 -7.72 -6.21 8.68
N ASP A 30 -8.07 -4.94 8.52
CA ASP A 30 -9.00 -4.47 7.48
C ASP A 30 -8.44 -4.75 6.09
N ARG A 31 -7.14 -4.56 5.87
CA ARG A 31 -6.46 -4.91 4.62
C ARG A 31 -6.62 -6.38 4.27
N ARG A 32 -6.44 -7.29 5.24
CA ARG A 32 -6.67 -8.73 5.03
C ARG A 32 -8.14 -9.04 4.74
N GLY A 33 -9.07 -8.27 5.32
CA GLY A 33 -10.49 -8.34 4.99
C GLY A 33 -10.76 -7.92 3.54
N MET A 34 -10.17 -6.81 3.10
CA MET A 34 -10.27 -6.32 1.73
C MET A 34 -9.68 -7.32 0.71
N GLU A 35 -8.54 -7.94 1.00
CA GLU A 35 -7.93 -8.97 0.14
C GLU A 35 -8.83 -10.21 -0.04
N ARG A 36 -9.62 -10.58 0.98
CA ARG A 36 -10.59 -11.67 0.87
C ARG A 36 -11.76 -11.29 -0.02
N ARG A 37 -12.34 -10.11 0.20
CA ARG A 37 -13.43 -9.57 -0.64
C ARG A 37 -12.98 -9.38 -2.09
N GLU A 38 -11.74 -8.98 -2.31
CA GLU A 38 -11.15 -8.84 -3.65
C GLU A 38 -11.21 -10.18 -4.41
N LYS A 39 -10.78 -11.28 -3.77
CA LYS A 39 -10.85 -12.61 -4.37
C LYS A 39 -12.28 -13.10 -4.60
N GLU A 40 -13.21 -12.77 -3.70
CA GLU A 40 -14.63 -13.09 -3.84
C GLU A 40 -15.24 -12.36 -5.04
N LEU A 41 -14.99 -11.05 -5.16
CA LEU A 41 -15.43 -10.23 -6.29
C LEU A 41 -14.83 -10.71 -7.62
N GLU A 42 -13.53 -11.04 -7.65
CA GLU A 42 -12.90 -11.59 -8.86
C GLU A 42 -13.55 -12.90 -9.31
N ALA A 43 -13.90 -13.78 -8.37
CA ALA A 43 -14.58 -15.04 -8.69
C ALA A 43 -16.01 -14.80 -9.21
N GLU A 44 -16.74 -13.85 -8.60
CA GLU A 44 -18.10 -13.49 -9.00
C GLU A 44 -18.14 -12.80 -10.37
N ILE A 45 -17.23 -11.86 -10.63
CA ILE A 45 -17.04 -11.20 -11.93
C ILE A 45 -16.79 -12.25 -13.02
N LYS A 46 -15.88 -13.21 -12.78
CA LYS A 46 -15.61 -14.34 -13.71
C LYS A 46 -16.86 -15.16 -13.99
N LYS A 47 -17.67 -15.42 -12.98
CA LYS A 47 -18.90 -16.21 -13.12
C LYS A 47 -19.94 -15.47 -13.97
N LEU A 48 -20.17 -14.18 -13.68
CA LEU A 48 -21.15 -13.36 -14.41
C LEU A 48 -20.72 -13.10 -15.86
N ALA A 49 -19.42 -12.87 -16.09
CA ALA A 49 -18.88 -12.72 -17.44
C ALA A 49 -19.10 -13.98 -18.29
N LYS A 50 -18.88 -15.18 -17.71
CA LYS A 50 -19.16 -16.46 -18.39
C LYS A 50 -20.64 -16.70 -18.66
N GLN A 51 -21.52 -16.16 -17.83
CA GLN A 51 -22.98 -16.25 -17.99
C GLN A 51 -23.53 -15.23 -18.99
N GLY A 52 -22.70 -14.33 -19.53
CA GLY A 52 -23.12 -13.29 -20.46
C GLY A 52 -23.81 -12.09 -19.78
N HIS A 53 -23.77 -12.01 -18.45
CA HIS A 53 -24.30 -10.88 -17.69
C HIS A 53 -23.26 -9.75 -17.62
N THR A 54 -23.01 -9.12 -18.77
CA THR A 54 -21.99 -8.08 -18.93
C THR A 54 -22.21 -6.86 -18.04
N ASP A 55 -23.45 -6.42 -17.87
CA ASP A 55 -23.75 -5.21 -17.09
C ASP A 55 -23.53 -5.43 -15.59
N SER A 56 -23.93 -6.60 -15.07
CA SER A 56 -23.65 -6.99 -13.68
C SER A 56 -22.15 -7.19 -13.43
N ALA A 57 -21.42 -7.77 -14.39
CA ALA A 57 -19.97 -7.91 -14.31
C ALA A 57 -19.27 -6.54 -14.29
N LYS A 58 -19.73 -5.58 -15.09
CA LYS A 58 -19.22 -4.19 -15.08
C LYS A 58 -19.45 -3.49 -13.74
N GLN A 59 -20.65 -3.63 -13.16
CA GLN A 59 -20.95 -3.04 -11.84
C GLN A 59 -20.03 -3.59 -10.74
N LEU A 60 -19.81 -4.90 -10.71
CA LEU A 60 -18.89 -5.52 -9.75
C LEU A 60 -17.42 -5.17 -10.03
N ALA A 61 -17.03 -5.00 -11.29
CA ALA A 61 -15.69 -4.56 -11.65
C ALA A 61 -15.41 -3.12 -11.17
N ARG A 62 -16.40 -2.21 -11.23
CA ARG A 62 -16.28 -0.88 -10.60
C ARG A 62 -16.04 -0.99 -9.08
N GLN A 63 -16.78 -1.87 -8.40
CA GLN A 63 -16.58 -2.12 -6.96
C GLN A 63 -15.20 -2.70 -6.67
N LEU A 64 -14.68 -3.58 -7.52
CA LEU A 64 -13.34 -4.15 -7.41
C LEU A 64 -12.25 -3.07 -7.51
N ILE A 65 -12.37 -2.14 -8.47
CA ILE A 65 -11.43 -1.03 -8.62
C ILE A 65 -11.44 -0.16 -7.36
N GLN A 66 -12.62 0.19 -6.85
CA GLN A 66 -12.76 0.98 -5.63
C GLN A 66 -12.11 0.27 -4.42
N LEU A 67 -12.31 -1.05 -4.30
CA LEU A 67 -11.71 -1.85 -3.24
C LEU A 67 -10.18 -1.90 -3.35
N ARG A 68 -9.64 -2.04 -4.56
CA ARG A 68 -8.18 -1.99 -4.82
C ARG A 68 -7.60 -0.63 -4.46
N ASN A 69 -8.29 0.46 -4.75
CA ASN A 69 -7.89 1.80 -4.36
C ASN A 69 -7.92 1.98 -2.84
N GLN A 70 -8.98 1.52 -2.18
CA GLN A 70 -9.08 1.55 -0.71
C GLN A 70 -7.92 0.77 -0.05
N ARG A 71 -7.55 -0.38 -0.61
CA ARG A 71 -6.38 -1.17 -0.17
C ARG A 71 -5.08 -0.37 -0.32
N THR A 72 -4.84 0.28 -1.46
CA THR A 72 -3.67 1.12 -1.70
C THR A 72 -3.62 2.31 -0.73
N LYS A 73 -4.76 3.00 -0.53
CA LYS A 73 -4.87 4.09 0.46
C LYS A 73 -4.55 3.62 1.88
N SER A 74 -5.01 2.43 2.27
CA SER A 74 -4.70 1.81 3.58
C SER A 74 -3.19 1.56 3.77
N VAL A 75 -2.47 1.14 2.73
CA VAL A 75 -0.99 1.02 2.77
C VAL A 75 -0.33 2.39 2.99
N GLY A 76 -0.77 3.42 2.27
CA GLY A 76 -0.28 4.79 2.47
C GLY A 76 -0.54 5.28 3.90
N MET A 77 -1.74 5.03 4.43
CA MET A 77 -2.10 5.42 5.79
C MET A 77 -1.28 4.70 6.87
N SER A 78 -0.98 3.40 6.69
CA SER A 78 -0.07 2.65 7.57
C SER A 78 1.34 3.25 7.58
N ALA A 79 1.84 3.68 6.42
CA ALA A 79 3.12 4.37 6.31
C ALA A 79 3.10 5.73 7.04
N LYS A 80 2.03 6.52 6.89
CA LYS A 80 1.84 7.77 7.64
C LYS A 80 1.85 7.56 9.15
N ILE A 81 1.10 6.58 9.65
CA ILE A 81 1.09 6.22 11.09
C ILE A 81 2.49 5.84 11.56
N SER A 82 3.22 5.07 10.76
CA SER A 82 4.61 4.68 11.07
C SER A 82 5.54 5.90 11.12
N GLY A 83 5.38 6.86 10.21
CA GLY A 83 6.08 8.14 10.21
C GLY A 83 5.80 8.97 11.46
N VAL A 84 4.53 9.10 11.85
CA VAL A 84 4.11 9.79 13.09
C VAL A 84 4.69 9.09 14.32
N GLN A 85 4.73 7.76 14.36
CA GLN A 85 5.38 7.02 15.46
C GLN A 85 6.89 7.30 15.55
N ALA A 86 7.57 7.44 14.42
CA ALA A 86 8.99 7.80 14.38
C ALA A 86 9.22 9.23 14.88
N GLN A 87 8.41 10.19 14.41
CA GLN A 87 8.44 11.57 14.88
C GLN A 87 8.15 11.67 16.38
N GLN A 88 7.16 10.94 16.89
CA GLN A 88 6.83 10.88 18.31
C GLN A 88 8.00 10.31 19.14
N THR A 89 8.70 9.30 18.62
CA THR A 89 9.89 8.74 19.26
C THR A 89 11.04 9.75 19.29
N HIS A 90 11.22 10.53 18.21
CA HIS A 90 12.18 11.63 18.16
C HIS A 90 11.84 12.71 19.20
N LEU A 91 10.59 13.16 19.27
CA LEU A 91 10.13 14.14 20.27
C LEU A 91 10.32 13.62 21.71
N HIS A 92 10.11 12.33 21.95
CA HIS A 92 10.35 11.72 23.26
C HIS A 92 11.83 11.77 23.64
N SER A 93 12.73 11.43 22.71
CA SER A 93 14.18 11.54 22.91
C SER A 93 14.60 12.97 23.16
N MET A 94 14.03 13.94 22.42
CA MET A 94 14.29 15.36 22.61
C MET A 94 13.77 15.88 23.95
N SER A 95 12.59 15.43 24.41
CA SER A 95 12.06 15.74 25.75
C SER A 95 12.94 15.15 26.86
N LYS A 96 13.44 13.93 26.70
CA LYS A 96 14.39 13.33 27.64
C LYS A 96 15.71 14.10 27.67
N MET A 97 16.23 14.47 26.49
CA MET A 97 17.43 15.30 26.36
C MET A 97 17.23 16.68 26.98
N SER A 98 16.07 17.31 26.79
CA SER A 98 15.71 18.60 27.41
C SER A 98 15.59 18.49 28.92
N ASN A 99 15.03 17.40 29.47
CA ASN A 99 15.00 17.17 30.91
C ASN A 99 16.41 16.99 31.49
N VAL A 100 17.26 16.19 30.83
CA VAL A 100 18.68 16.02 31.22
C VAL A 100 19.43 17.33 31.06
N MET A 101 19.24 18.06 29.96
CA MET A 101 19.78 19.40 29.76
C MET A 101 19.25 20.38 30.79
N GLY A 102 18.01 20.31 31.26
CA GLY A 102 17.49 21.18 32.32
C GLY A 102 18.19 20.94 33.66
N GLN A 103 18.48 19.67 33.97
CA GLN A 103 19.32 19.30 35.12
C GLN A 103 20.78 19.72 34.92
N THR A 104 21.31 19.53 33.72
CA THR A 104 22.63 20.00 33.30
C THR A 104 22.69 21.51 33.19
N VAL A 105 21.61 22.26 32.95
CA VAL A 105 21.57 23.73 32.83
C VAL A 105 21.84 24.39 34.17
N ASN A 106 21.58 23.72 35.29
CA ASN A 106 22.12 24.17 36.58
C ASN A 106 23.66 24.03 36.66
N VAL A 107 24.26 23.10 35.90
CA VAL A 107 25.72 22.94 35.67
C VAL A 107 26.21 23.74 34.44
N MET A 108 25.30 24.13 33.54
CA MET A 108 25.56 24.83 32.27
C MET A 108 25.30 26.33 32.41
N LYS A 109 24.64 26.82 33.46
CA LYS A 109 24.67 28.23 33.92
C LYS A 109 26.10 28.65 34.28
N THR A 110 26.88 27.72 34.83
CA THR A 110 28.34 27.84 34.97
C THR A 110 29.11 27.74 33.63
N MET A 111 28.44 27.35 32.54
CA MET A 111 28.99 27.14 31.19
C MET A 111 28.24 27.95 30.11
N GLU A 112 27.46 28.96 30.53
CA GLU A 112 26.38 29.64 29.78
C GLU A 112 26.87 30.47 28.59
N LYS A 113 28.20 30.59 28.44
CA LYS A 113 28.82 31.40 27.38
C LYS A 113 28.86 30.75 26.00
N GLN A 114 28.47 29.48 25.81
CA GLN A 114 28.78 28.76 24.55
C GLN A 114 27.60 28.14 23.79
N MET A 115 26.35 28.16 24.28
CA MET A 115 25.20 27.67 23.48
C MET A 115 23.91 28.48 23.73
N PRO A 116 23.44 29.30 22.76
CA PRO A 116 22.19 30.04 22.90
C PRO A 116 20.97 29.14 22.64
N LEU A 117 20.21 28.88 23.70
CA LEU A 117 18.96 28.11 23.70
C LEU A 117 17.89 28.66 22.73
N ASP A 118 17.95 29.94 22.40
CA ASP A 118 17.01 30.63 21.51
C ASP A 118 16.97 30.06 20.08
N LYS A 119 18.12 29.58 19.58
CA LYS A 119 18.19 28.99 18.23
C LYS A 119 17.47 27.64 18.15
N MET A 120 17.47 26.87 19.24
CA MET A 120 16.78 25.58 19.28
C MET A 120 15.26 25.75 19.36
N ALA A 121 14.78 26.73 20.12
CA ALA A 121 13.36 27.06 20.22
C ALA A 121 12.78 27.55 18.88
N LYS A 122 13.54 28.36 18.12
CA LYS A 122 13.15 28.82 16.79
C LYS A 122 13.07 27.65 15.79
N ASN A 123 14.09 26.78 15.76
CA ASN A 123 14.11 25.63 14.86
C ASN A 123 12.95 24.64 15.12
N MET A 124 12.52 24.45 16.37
CA MET A 124 11.33 23.63 16.67
C MET A 124 10.04 24.25 16.11
N ARG A 125 9.91 25.58 16.19
CA ARG A 125 8.73 26.30 15.70
C ARG A 125 8.63 26.23 14.18
N ASP A 126 9.76 26.45 13.50
CA ASP A 126 9.85 26.36 12.04
C ASP A 126 9.60 24.91 11.56
N PHE A 127 10.04 23.91 12.32
CA PHE A 127 9.75 22.50 12.05
C PHE A 127 8.26 22.16 12.21
N GLN A 128 7.58 22.69 13.23
CA GLN A 128 6.12 22.50 13.41
C GLN A 128 5.33 23.12 12.25
N MET A 129 5.68 24.34 11.85
CA MET A 129 5.03 24.99 10.70
C MET A 129 5.27 24.25 9.38
N ALA A 130 6.47 23.70 9.18
CA ALA A 130 6.78 22.89 7.99
C ALA A 130 5.98 21.57 7.98
N GLN A 131 5.85 20.92 9.13
CA GLN A 131 5.07 19.68 9.27
C GLN A 131 3.58 19.91 9.01
N GLU A 132 3.03 20.99 9.55
CA GLU A 132 1.61 21.36 9.39
C GLU A 132 1.31 21.73 7.93
N LYS A 133 2.22 22.48 7.28
CA LYS A 133 2.13 22.80 5.86
C LYS A 133 2.21 21.54 4.98
N MET A 134 3.05 20.57 5.35
CA MET A 134 3.15 19.29 4.65
C MET A 134 1.87 18.45 4.78
N GLY A 135 1.28 18.41 5.99
CA GLY A 135 0.02 17.72 6.25
C GLY A 135 -1.14 18.29 5.43
N LEU A 136 -1.25 19.62 5.38
CA LEU A 136 -2.26 20.33 4.59
C LEU A 136 -2.10 20.10 3.09
N THR A 137 -0.87 20.07 2.56
CA THR A 137 -0.64 19.75 1.15
C THR A 137 -0.97 18.30 0.79
N GLU A 138 -0.76 17.36 1.72
CA GLU A 138 -1.07 15.95 1.47
C GLU A 138 -2.57 15.68 1.49
N GLU A 139 -3.32 16.38 2.35
CA GLU A 139 -4.79 16.36 2.40
C GLU A 139 -5.38 17.00 1.14
N MET A 140 -4.93 18.20 0.76
CA MET A 140 -5.35 18.83 -0.50
C MET A 140 -5.00 17.99 -1.74
N MET A 141 -3.86 17.28 -1.74
CA MET A 141 -3.48 16.40 -2.84
C MET A 141 -4.35 15.14 -2.92
N ASN A 142 -4.72 14.55 -1.78
CA ASN A 142 -5.66 13.44 -1.73
C ASN A 142 -7.06 13.88 -2.19
N ASP A 143 -7.52 15.06 -1.78
CA ASP A 143 -8.81 15.61 -2.17
C ASP A 143 -8.86 15.98 -3.66
N THR A 144 -7.75 16.48 -4.24
CA THR A 144 -7.66 16.71 -5.69
C THR A 144 -7.57 15.40 -6.46
N LEU A 145 -6.87 14.39 -5.97
CA LEU A 145 -6.88 13.04 -6.56
C LEU A 145 -8.28 12.42 -6.52
N ASP A 146 -8.99 12.56 -5.39
CA ASP A 146 -10.35 12.04 -5.25
C ASP A 146 -11.35 12.82 -6.12
N ALA A 147 -11.19 14.14 -6.26
CA ALA A 147 -11.98 14.94 -7.20
C ALA A 147 -11.72 14.58 -8.67
N ILE A 148 -10.47 14.32 -9.06
CA ILE A 148 -10.13 13.85 -10.42
C ILE A 148 -10.70 12.45 -10.68
N MET A 149 -10.81 11.61 -9.65
CA MET A 149 -11.40 10.27 -9.79
C MET A 149 -12.93 10.27 -9.80
N ASP A 150 -13.58 11.22 -9.15
CA ASP A 150 -15.04 11.39 -9.15
C ASP A 150 -15.53 12.10 -10.42
N ASP A 151 -14.72 13.01 -10.98
CA ASP A 151 -14.99 13.81 -12.18
C ASP A 151 -14.37 13.21 -13.46
N GLY A 152 -13.83 11.98 -13.37
CA GLY A 152 -13.28 11.26 -14.51
C GLY A 152 -14.39 10.89 -15.50
N ASP A 153 -14.24 11.32 -16.76
CA ASP A 153 -15.20 11.11 -17.85
C ASP A 153 -15.73 9.67 -17.82
N GLU A 154 -17.05 9.49 -17.88
CA GLU A 154 -17.71 8.18 -17.73
C GLU A 154 -17.15 7.13 -18.73
N ALA A 155 -16.66 7.62 -19.88
CA ALA A 155 -15.96 6.85 -20.91
C ALA A 155 -14.58 6.32 -20.48
N GLU A 156 -13.79 7.09 -19.71
CA GLU A 156 -12.49 6.65 -19.20
C GLU A 156 -12.66 5.60 -18.10
N GLN A 157 -13.66 5.77 -17.24
CA GLN A 157 -14.00 4.78 -16.21
C GLN A 157 -14.42 3.45 -16.84
N ASP A 158 -15.22 3.49 -17.89
CA ASP A 158 -15.63 2.30 -18.63
C ASP A 158 -14.46 1.61 -19.35
N ALA A 159 -13.49 2.36 -19.86
CA ALA A 159 -12.27 1.79 -20.42
C ALA A 159 -11.44 1.04 -19.37
N ILE A 160 -11.28 1.60 -18.17
CA ILE A 160 -10.57 0.96 -17.05
C ILE A 160 -11.32 -0.29 -16.59
N VAL A 161 -12.65 -0.24 -16.50
CA VAL A 161 -13.49 -1.39 -16.15
C VAL A 161 -13.32 -2.52 -17.17
N ASN A 162 -13.36 -2.20 -18.46
CA ASN A 162 -13.17 -3.20 -19.53
C ASN A 162 -11.76 -3.81 -19.46
N GLN A 163 -10.72 -3.00 -19.22
CA GLN A 163 -9.36 -3.51 -19.02
C GLN A 163 -9.27 -4.50 -17.83
N VAL A 164 -9.91 -4.18 -16.70
CA VAL A 164 -9.95 -5.07 -15.54
C VAL A 164 -10.71 -6.36 -15.85
N LEU A 165 -11.79 -6.31 -16.62
CA LEU A 165 -12.52 -7.50 -17.08
C LEU A 165 -11.66 -8.39 -18.00
N ASP A 166 -10.86 -7.78 -18.87
CA ASP A 166 -9.93 -8.49 -19.75
C ASP A 166 -8.80 -9.17 -18.94
N GLU A 167 -8.18 -8.44 -17.99
CA GLU A 167 -7.16 -8.94 -17.06
C GLU A 167 -7.66 -10.10 -16.19
N ILE A 168 -8.92 -10.03 -15.73
CA ILE A 168 -9.53 -11.06 -14.87
C ILE A 168 -9.84 -12.35 -15.65
N GLY A 169 -10.00 -12.30 -16.96
CA GLY A 169 -9.93 -13.51 -17.78
C GLY A 169 -11.00 -13.65 -18.85
N ILE A 170 -10.99 -12.74 -19.82
CA ILE A 170 -11.41 -13.09 -21.19
C ILE A 170 -10.20 -13.59 -22.02
N GLU A 171 -8.96 -13.41 -21.56
CA GLU A 171 -7.77 -13.81 -22.34
C GLU A 171 -7.34 -15.28 -22.23
N THR A 172 -7.75 -16.03 -21.20
CA THR A 172 -7.30 -17.42 -21.04
C THR A 172 -8.03 -18.42 -21.95
N ASN A 173 -9.19 -18.05 -22.50
CA ASN A 173 -9.91 -18.91 -23.44
C ASN A 173 -9.72 -18.48 -24.91
N SER A 174 -9.57 -17.18 -25.18
CA SER A 174 -9.43 -16.65 -26.54
C SER A 174 -8.06 -16.96 -27.15
N LYS A 175 -6.95 -16.80 -26.41
CA LYS A 175 -5.59 -17.11 -26.89
C LYS A 175 -5.30 -18.61 -26.97
N LEU A 176 -6.10 -19.47 -26.32
CA LEU A 176 -5.99 -20.93 -26.46
C LEU A 176 -6.87 -21.47 -27.60
N SER A 177 -7.98 -20.80 -27.91
CA SER A 177 -8.86 -21.14 -29.04
C SER A 177 -8.35 -20.63 -30.41
N SER A 178 -7.46 -19.64 -30.44
CA SER A 178 -6.88 -19.08 -31.67
C SER A 178 -5.52 -19.69 -32.05
N LEU A 179 -5.01 -20.65 -31.29
CA LEU A 179 -3.87 -21.45 -31.73
C LEU A 179 -4.40 -22.52 -32.69
N PRO A 180 -3.88 -22.62 -33.92
CA PRO A 180 -4.26 -23.70 -34.82
C PRO A 180 -4.02 -25.02 -34.10
N ALA A 181 -5.05 -25.86 -34.03
CA ALA A 181 -4.95 -27.19 -33.43
C ALA A 181 -3.78 -27.92 -34.10
N MET A 182 -2.70 -28.11 -33.35
CA MET A 182 -1.59 -28.95 -33.79
C MET A 182 -2.17 -30.34 -34.09
N PRO A 183 -1.93 -30.91 -35.28
CA PRO A 183 -2.52 -32.19 -35.64
C PRO A 183 -2.09 -33.23 -34.60
N LYS A 184 -3.08 -33.85 -33.94
CA LYS A 184 -2.89 -35.06 -33.13
C LYS A 184 -2.52 -36.22 -34.05
N SER A 185 -1.29 -36.22 -34.52
CA SER A 185 -0.63 -37.37 -35.13
C SER A 185 0.88 -37.12 -35.12
N MET A 186 1.48 -37.23 -33.94
CA MET A 186 2.82 -37.79 -33.82
C MET A 186 2.77 -38.70 -32.60
N GLY A 187 2.59 -39.98 -32.90
CA GLY A 187 2.72 -41.04 -31.92
C GLY A 187 4.10 -40.98 -31.28
N GLN A 188 4.16 -41.47 -30.05
CA GLN A 188 5.41 -41.83 -29.41
C GLN A 188 6.12 -42.88 -30.28
N GLU A 189 7.06 -42.45 -31.13
CA GLU A 189 8.08 -43.36 -31.65
C GLU A 189 9.21 -43.42 -30.63
N ASN A 190 9.29 -44.55 -29.94
CA ASN A 190 10.50 -44.96 -29.23
C ASN A 190 11.57 -45.18 -30.30
N VAL A 191 12.37 -44.15 -30.58
CA VAL A 191 13.50 -44.27 -31.49
C VAL A 191 14.50 -45.24 -30.87
N SER A 192 14.67 -46.40 -31.50
CA SER A 192 15.57 -47.44 -31.04
C SER A 192 17.03 -47.05 -31.31
N LEU A 193 17.95 -47.45 -30.42
CA LEU A 193 19.38 -47.17 -30.54
C LEU A 193 19.98 -47.65 -31.88
N ASP A 194 19.40 -48.69 -32.48
CA ASP A 194 19.81 -49.24 -33.79
C ASP A 194 19.55 -48.27 -34.95
N ASP A 195 18.54 -47.40 -34.85
CA ASP A 195 18.21 -46.42 -35.89
C ASP A 195 19.18 -45.22 -35.86
N LEU A 196 19.68 -44.86 -34.69
CA LEU A 196 20.71 -43.84 -34.51
C LEU A 196 22.08 -44.31 -35.05
N GLU A 197 22.43 -45.59 -34.89
CA GLU A 197 23.68 -46.15 -35.43
C GLU A 197 23.68 -46.18 -36.97
N LYS A 198 22.55 -46.51 -37.60
CA LYS A 198 22.41 -46.46 -39.07
C LYS A 198 22.48 -45.04 -39.62
N GLN A 199 21.98 -44.04 -38.88
CA GLN A 199 22.09 -42.63 -39.26
C GLN A 199 23.52 -42.08 -39.14
N LEU A 200 24.29 -42.51 -38.13
CA LEU A 200 25.70 -42.17 -38.00
C LEU A 200 26.57 -42.81 -39.10
N GLY A 201 26.25 -44.04 -39.52
CA GLY A 201 26.93 -44.71 -40.63
C GLY A 201 26.81 -43.97 -41.97
N ARG A 202 25.67 -43.31 -42.22
CA ARG A 202 25.43 -42.49 -43.43
C ARG A 202 26.18 -41.15 -43.44
N LEU A 203 26.68 -40.70 -42.30
CA LEU A 203 27.48 -39.46 -42.18
C LEU A 203 29.00 -39.73 -42.20
N ARG A 204 29.41 -41.00 -42.22
CA ARG A 204 30.81 -41.44 -42.25
C ARG A 204 31.26 -42.06 -43.58
N SER A 205 30.44 -41.99 -44.63
CA SER A 205 30.82 -42.30 -46.02
C SER A 205 30.97 -41.04 -46.85
#